data_AF-E4RWD8-F1
#
_entry.id   AF-E4RWD8-F1
#
_cell.length_a   1.000
_cell.length_b   1.000
_cell.length_c   1.000
_cell.angle_alpha   90.00
_cell.angle_beta   90.00
_cell.angle_gamma   90.00
#
_symmetry.space_group_name_H-M   'P 1'
#
loop_
_entity.id
_entity.type
_entity.pdbx_description
1 polymer ?
#
loop_
_entity_poly.entity_id
_entity_poly.type
_entity_poly.pdbx_seq_one_letter_code
_entity_poly.pdbx_strand_id
1 'polypeptide(L)'
;MSVFALGLLLLLSCSKDGEVQPGEVNYQQGYASGVAKDASGKPLKGVKIIVDHTIFYNSNISTFTSEKGTYKVKVPTGSWFAFAQHTVNYNGKSYSFYLHPDNPAGFGGEGAVRNFEWKLTGKRPEPLSGEYGGLVTFDSYPGVYIDDKQIEFTFTPLTPLIDGSTGTTLQLKSPDGYHLKDIPMGRYEVTARYQGKSVKLRKWNTDDTFQEKFILDFEPEIYAQCDNCAMLEYNYEN
;
A
#
# COMPACT_ATOMS: atom_id res chain seq x y z
N MET A 1 -13.87 -22.47 -77.83
CA MET A 1 -15.26 -22.43 -77.30
C MET A 1 -15.19 -22.68 -75.81
N SER A 2 -15.86 -21.81 -75.04
CA SER A 2 -16.29 -21.83 -73.62
C SER A 2 -15.82 -22.99 -72.72
N VAL A 3 -15.55 -22.80 -71.42
CA VAL A 3 -16.47 -22.30 -70.40
C VAL A 3 -15.71 -21.84 -69.14
N PHE A 4 -16.23 -20.77 -68.55
CA PHE A 4 -15.99 -20.19 -67.21
C PHE A 4 -16.18 -21.18 -66.05
N ALA A 5 -15.38 -21.08 -64.99
CA ALA A 5 -15.83 -21.34 -63.62
C ALA A 5 -14.98 -20.53 -62.63
N LEU A 6 -15.49 -19.36 -62.26
CA LEU A 6 -14.97 -18.46 -61.24
C LEU A 6 -15.47 -18.98 -59.87
N GLY A 7 -14.59 -19.59 -59.09
CA GLY A 7 -14.88 -20.05 -57.72
C GLY A 7 -14.73 -18.91 -56.73
N LEU A 8 -15.86 -18.41 -56.22
CA LEU A 8 -15.96 -17.37 -55.20
C LEU A 8 -15.59 -17.96 -53.82
N LEU A 9 -14.43 -17.58 -53.27
CA LEU A 9 -14.01 -17.92 -51.91
C LEU A 9 -14.77 -17.04 -50.91
N LEU A 10 -15.73 -17.65 -50.20
CA LEU A 10 -16.42 -17.04 -49.06
C LEU A 10 -15.47 -17.01 -47.85
N LEU A 11 -14.99 -15.82 -47.48
CA LEU A 11 -14.32 -15.59 -46.20
C LEU A 11 -15.38 -15.55 -45.10
N LEU A 12 -15.46 -16.63 -44.31
CA LEU A 12 -16.17 -16.65 -43.03
C LEU A 12 -15.42 -15.75 -42.05
N SER A 13 -15.90 -14.52 -41.90
CA SER A 13 -15.53 -13.63 -40.79
C SER A 13 -16.16 -14.18 -39.52
N CYS A 14 -15.43 -15.02 -38.77
CA CYS A 14 -15.76 -15.30 -37.38
C CYS A 14 -15.65 -14.00 -36.58
N SER A 15 -16.80 -13.43 -36.23
CA SER A 15 -16.93 -12.47 -35.13
C SER A 15 -16.35 -13.13 -33.88
N LYS A 16 -15.20 -12.64 -33.39
CA LYS A 16 -14.72 -12.99 -32.07
C LYS A 16 -15.73 -12.44 -31.06
N ASP A 17 -16.56 -13.32 -30.52
CA ASP A 17 -17.20 -13.10 -29.24
C ASP A 17 -16.10 -12.68 -28.25
N GLY A 18 -16.30 -11.53 -27.60
CA GLY A 18 -15.32 -10.94 -26.70
C GLY A 18 -14.97 -11.94 -25.59
N GLU A 19 -13.70 -12.35 -25.54
CA GLU A 19 -13.14 -12.96 -24.34
C GLU A 19 -13.20 -11.92 -23.22
N VAL A 20 -14.24 -12.02 -22.39
CA VAL A 20 -14.35 -11.28 -21.14
C VAL A 20 -13.17 -11.69 -20.26
N GLN A 21 -12.22 -10.78 -20.08
CA GLN A 21 -11.06 -11.05 -19.24
C GLN A 21 -11.50 -11.27 -17.78
N PRO A 22 -10.87 -12.19 -17.03
CA PRO A 22 -11.13 -12.30 -15.60
C PRO A 22 -10.90 -10.95 -14.91
N GLY A 23 -11.96 -10.35 -14.37
CA GLY A 23 -11.89 -9.03 -13.72
C GLY A 23 -12.48 -7.87 -14.53
N GLU A 24 -13.12 -8.11 -15.67
CA GLU A 24 -13.85 -7.07 -16.39
C GLU A 24 -15.11 -6.66 -15.60
N VAL A 25 -15.10 -5.45 -15.06
CA VAL A 25 -16.22 -4.88 -14.30
C VAL A 25 -16.81 -3.72 -15.10
N ASN A 26 -18.02 -3.95 -15.61
CA ASN A 26 -18.78 -2.93 -16.30
C ASN A 26 -19.54 -2.04 -15.31
N TYR A 27 -19.64 -0.76 -15.65
CA TYR A 27 -20.47 0.18 -14.92
C TYR A 27 -21.91 -0.32 -14.86
N GLN A 28 -22.51 -0.23 -13.67
CA GLN A 28 -23.93 -0.44 -13.49
C GLN A 28 -24.51 0.67 -12.62
N GLN A 29 -25.58 1.29 -13.11
CA GLN A 29 -26.28 2.34 -12.39
C GLN A 29 -26.73 1.88 -11.00
N GLY A 30 -26.44 2.71 -9.99
CA GLY A 30 -26.77 2.48 -8.59
C GLY A 30 -25.80 1.54 -7.87
N TYR A 31 -24.65 1.22 -8.46
CA TYR A 31 -23.65 0.34 -7.85
C TYR A 31 -22.25 0.94 -7.88
N ALA A 32 -21.51 0.74 -6.79
CA ALA A 32 -20.06 0.81 -6.79
C ALA A 32 -19.51 -0.59 -7.04
N SER A 33 -18.60 -0.72 -8.00
CA SER A 33 -18.02 -2.00 -8.38
C SER A 33 -16.59 -1.84 -8.87
N GLY A 34 -15.81 -2.91 -8.83
CA GLY A 34 -14.46 -2.89 -9.41
C GLY A 34 -13.66 -4.11 -8.99
N VAL A 35 -12.36 -4.05 -9.20
CA VAL A 35 -11.39 -5.07 -8.79
C VAL A 35 -10.35 -4.51 -7.83
N ALA A 36 -9.91 -5.33 -6.88
CA ALA A 36 -8.70 -5.09 -6.11
C ALA A 36 -7.61 -6.08 -6.52
N LYS A 37 -6.40 -5.59 -6.76
CA LYS A 37 -5.24 -6.39 -7.19
C LYS A 37 -3.96 -5.95 -6.49
N ASP A 38 -2.96 -6.82 -6.44
CA ASP A 38 -1.60 -6.43 -6.07
C ASP A 38 -0.85 -5.80 -7.26
N ALA A 39 0.37 -5.32 -6.99
CA ALA A 39 1.24 -4.70 -8.00
C ALA A 39 1.64 -5.65 -9.16
N SER A 40 1.53 -6.97 -8.98
CA SER A 40 1.75 -7.95 -10.05
C SER A 40 0.52 -8.16 -10.93
N GLY A 41 -0.62 -7.57 -10.54
CA GLY A 41 -1.90 -7.72 -11.22
C GLY A 41 -2.72 -8.91 -10.72
N LYS A 42 -2.26 -9.64 -9.68
CA LYS A 42 -3.00 -10.77 -9.13
C LYS A 42 -4.20 -10.26 -8.30
N PRO A 43 -5.39 -10.87 -8.44
CA PRO A 43 -6.56 -10.47 -7.70
C PRO A 43 -6.41 -10.69 -6.18
N LEU A 44 -6.87 -9.71 -5.39
CA LEU A 44 -6.86 -9.77 -3.93
C LEU A 44 -8.24 -10.13 -3.40
N LYS A 45 -8.36 -11.29 -2.75
CA LYS A 45 -9.58 -11.76 -2.06
C LYS A 45 -9.71 -11.10 -0.69
N GLY A 46 -10.93 -10.81 -0.27
CA GLY A 46 -11.23 -10.37 1.10
C GLY A 46 -10.77 -8.95 1.42
N VAL A 47 -10.47 -8.14 0.41
CA VAL A 47 -10.23 -6.70 0.59
C VAL A 47 -11.55 -6.06 0.98
N LYS A 48 -11.55 -5.31 2.09
CA LYS A 48 -12.72 -4.57 2.56
C LYS A 48 -12.88 -3.33 1.71
N ILE A 49 -13.98 -3.25 0.98
CA ILE A 49 -14.36 -2.04 0.24
C ILE A 49 -15.28 -1.22 1.11
N ILE A 50 -15.00 0.07 1.23
CA ILE A 50 -15.74 1.03 2.04
C ILE A 50 -16.24 2.12 1.10
N VAL A 51 -17.56 2.27 0.99
CA VAL A 51 -18.18 3.40 0.30
C VAL A 51 -18.69 4.35 1.35
N ASP A 52 -18.00 5.47 1.51
CA ASP A 52 -18.13 6.38 2.65
C ASP A 52 -18.81 7.68 2.23
N HIS A 53 -19.80 8.13 3.04
CA HIS A 53 -20.59 9.30 2.70
C HIS A 53 -19.78 10.58 2.94
N THR A 54 -19.74 11.47 1.95
CA THR A 54 -18.89 12.67 2.02
C THR A 54 -19.30 13.68 3.09
N ILE A 55 -20.58 13.67 3.49
CA ILE A 55 -21.15 14.66 4.44
C ILE A 55 -21.43 14.06 5.82
N PHE A 56 -21.79 12.77 5.89
CA PHE A 56 -22.37 12.20 7.11
C PHE A 56 -21.33 11.31 7.78
N TYR A 57 -20.89 11.73 8.96
CA TYR A 57 -19.92 10.99 9.75
C TYR A 57 -20.41 9.57 10.06
N ASN A 58 -19.50 8.59 9.92
CA ASN A 58 -19.75 7.17 10.19
C ASN A 58 -20.96 6.59 9.42
N SER A 59 -21.26 7.15 8.25
CA SER A 59 -22.28 6.65 7.34
C SER A 59 -21.61 6.02 6.13
N ASN A 60 -21.35 4.72 6.21
CA ASN A 60 -20.76 3.96 5.12
C ASN A 60 -21.51 2.66 4.87
N ILE A 61 -21.32 2.15 3.66
CA ILE A 61 -21.64 0.78 3.30
C ILE A 61 -20.33 0.07 2.95
N SER A 62 -20.24 -1.21 3.28
CA SER A 62 -19.05 -2.00 2.98
C SER A 62 -19.38 -3.36 2.41
N THR A 63 -18.42 -3.90 1.67
CA THR A 63 -18.45 -5.25 1.12
C THR A 63 -17.01 -5.79 1.06
N PHE A 64 -16.84 -7.05 0.65
CA PHE A 64 -15.53 -7.67 0.49
C PHE A 64 -15.35 -8.16 -0.95
N THR A 65 -14.10 -8.12 -1.43
CA THR A 65 -13.76 -8.68 -2.73
C THR A 65 -13.84 -10.21 -2.73
N SER A 66 -14.30 -10.76 -3.85
CA SER A 66 -14.36 -12.21 -4.10
C SER A 66 -12.99 -12.81 -4.37
N GLU A 67 -12.92 -14.12 -4.65
CA GLU A 67 -11.67 -14.79 -5.04
C GLU A 67 -11.05 -14.22 -6.32
N LYS A 68 -11.87 -13.62 -7.19
CA LYS A 68 -11.43 -12.95 -8.42
C LYS A 68 -11.05 -11.49 -8.19
N GLY A 69 -10.99 -11.05 -6.93
CA GLY A 69 -10.71 -9.66 -6.57
C GLY A 69 -11.85 -8.68 -6.88
N THR A 70 -12.96 -9.16 -7.44
CA THR A 70 -14.11 -8.32 -7.82
C THR A 70 -14.99 -8.01 -6.61
N TYR A 71 -15.62 -6.83 -6.62
CA TYR A 71 -16.68 -6.48 -5.68
C TYR A 71 -17.82 -5.74 -6.38
N LYS A 72 -18.97 -5.72 -5.72
CA LYS A 72 -20.14 -4.94 -6.14
C LYS A 72 -21.01 -4.64 -4.93
N VAL A 73 -21.41 -3.39 -4.76
CA VAL A 73 -22.28 -2.93 -3.67
C VAL A 73 -23.28 -1.90 -4.18
N LYS A 74 -24.54 -2.01 -3.74
CA LYS A 74 -25.59 -1.07 -4.13
C LYS A 74 -25.40 0.24 -3.36
N VAL A 75 -25.38 1.35 -4.07
CA VAL A 75 -25.11 2.68 -3.52
C VAL A 75 -26.41 3.48 -3.47
N PRO A 76 -26.81 4.01 -2.29
CA PRO A 76 -27.95 4.92 -2.18
C PRO A 76 -27.69 6.27 -2.83
N THR A 77 -28.75 7.05 -3.06
CA THR A 77 -28.63 8.45 -3.42
C THR A 77 -27.81 9.19 -2.37
N GLY A 78 -26.79 9.92 -2.81
CA GLY A 78 -25.87 10.64 -1.94
C GLY A 78 -24.61 11.03 -2.68
N SER A 79 -23.59 11.44 -1.93
CA SER A 79 -22.24 11.70 -2.44
C SER A 79 -21.26 10.84 -1.67
N TRP A 80 -20.38 10.16 -2.38
CA TRP A 80 -19.60 9.05 -1.86
C TRP A 80 -18.14 9.10 -2.32
N PHE A 81 -17.24 8.62 -1.45
CA PHE A 81 -15.92 8.13 -1.84
C PHE A 81 -15.87 6.61 -1.72
N ALA A 82 -14.97 5.98 -2.46
CA ALA A 82 -14.69 4.56 -2.31
C ALA A 82 -13.24 4.35 -1.88
N PHE A 83 -13.06 3.57 -0.83
CA PHE A 83 -11.77 3.14 -0.31
C PHE A 83 -11.69 1.62 -0.29
N ALA A 84 -10.48 1.10 -0.25
CA ALA A 84 -10.21 -0.31 -0.08
C ALA A 84 -9.15 -0.51 1.00
N GLN A 85 -9.42 -1.41 1.94
CA GLN A 85 -8.51 -1.82 3.00
C GLN A 85 -8.14 -3.29 2.85
N HIS A 86 -6.85 -3.58 2.79
CA HIS A 86 -6.31 -4.93 2.71
C HIS A 86 -5.59 -5.29 4.01
N THR A 87 -5.99 -6.41 4.61
CA THR A 87 -5.38 -6.95 5.82
C THR A 87 -4.45 -8.10 5.47
N VAL A 88 -3.21 -8.05 5.97
CA VAL A 88 -2.16 -9.04 5.67
C VAL A 88 -1.51 -9.50 6.96
N ASN A 89 -1.35 -10.81 7.11
CA ASN A 89 -0.55 -11.40 8.18
C ASN A 89 0.91 -11.50 7.73
N TYR A 90 1.81 -10.91 8.50
CA TYR A 90 3.24 -10.89 8.22
C TYR A 90 4.03 -10.96 9.51
N ASN A 91 5.05 -11.81 9.57
CA ASN A 91 5.87 -12.04 10.77
C ASN A 91 5.06 -12.21 12.08
N GLY A 92 3.91 -12.89 12.00
CA GLY A 92 3.04 -13.17 13.15
C GLY A 92 2.14 -12.02 13.60
N LYS A 93 2.11 -10.89 12.87
CA LYS A 93 1.27 -9.72 13.14
C LYS A 93 0.32 -9.44 11.97
N SER A 94 -0.81 -8.79 12.25
CA SER A 94 -1.83 -8.44 11.26
C SER A 94 -1.76 -6.94 10.96
N TYR A 95 -1.46 -6.57 9.72
CA TYR A 95 -1.33 -5.20 9.24
C TYR A 95 -2.52 -4.83 8.37
N SER A 96 -2.86 -3.53 8.31
CA SER A 96 -3.96 -3.02 7.48
C SER A 96 -3.48 -1.89 6.57
N PHE A 97 -3.77 -1.97 5.28
CA PHE A 97 -3.31 -1.01 4.28
C PHE A 97 -4.47 -0.47 3.45
N TYR A 98 -4.48 0.85 3.25
CA TYR A 98 -5.30 1.42 2.18
C TYR A 98 -4.69 1.10 0.82
N LEU A 99 -5.54 0.79 -0.16
CA LEU A 99 -5.13 0.55 -1.54
C LEU A 99 -5.28 1.82 -2.38
N HIS A 100 -4.47 1.90 -3.43
CA HIS A 100 -4.48 2.99 -4.38
C HIS A 100 -5.68 2.89 -5.32
N PRO A 101 -6.58 3.88 -5.36
CA PRO A 101 -7.66 3.91 -6.34
C PRO A 101 -7.11 4.30 -7.72
N ASP A 102 -7.65 3.71 -8.78
CA ASP A 102 -7.42 4.17 -10.15
C ASP A 102 -8.03 5.56 -10.40
N ASN A 103 -9.14 5.85 -9.71
CA ASN A 103 -9.79 7.16 -9.70
C ASN A 103 -10.24 7.52 -8.27
N PRO A 104 -9.59 8.51 -7.62
CA PRO A 104 -9.93 8.92 -6.26
C PRO A 104 -11.17 9.84 -6.17
N ALA A 105 -11.73 10.29 -7.30
CA ALA A 105 -12.83 11.25 -7.30
C ALA A 105 -14.10 10.68 -6.62
N GLY A 106 -14.85 11.57 -5.97
CA GLY A 106 -16.17 11.25 -5.45
C GLY A 106 -17.17 10.92 -6.56
N PHE A 107 -18.27 10.27 -6.21
CA PHE A 107 -19.35 9.89 -7.12
C PHE A 107 -20.70 9.98 -6.42
N GLY A 108 -21.79 10.03 -7.20
CA GLY A 108 -23.14 10.14 -6.67
C GLY A 108 -23.87 8.80 -6.53
N GLY A 109 -25.19 8.88 -6.34
CA GLY A 109 -26.06 7.71 -6.26
C GLY A 109 -26.17 6.90 -7.56
N GLU A 110 -25.69 7.44 -8.68
CA GLU A 110 -25.53 6.72 -9.94
C GLU A 110 -24.49 5.59 -9.83
N GLY A 111 -23.62 5.62 -8.82
CA GLY A 111 -22.57 4.62 -8.63
C GLY A 111 -21.34 4.89 -9.50
N ALA A 112 -20.37 3.98 -9.45
CA ALA A 112 -19.11 4.14 -10.15
C ALA A 112 -18.32 2.84 -10.27
N VAL A 113 -17.42 2.79 -11.27
CA VAL A 113 -16.34 1.79 -11.30
C VAL A 113 -15.12 2.34 -10.57
N ARG A 114 -14.60 1.60 -9.60
CA ARG A 114 -13.41 1.96 -8.81
C ARG A 114 -12.52 0.74 -8.64
N ASN A 115 -11.36 0.76 -9.28
CA ASN A 115 -10.37 -0.30 -9.14
C ASN A 115 -9.30 0.11 -8.15
N PHE A 116 -8.74 -0.87 -7.45
CA PHE A 116 -7.78 -0.66 -6.39
C PHE A 116 -6.53 -1.50 -6.61
N GLU A 117 -5.38 -0.89 -6.37
CA GLU A 117 -4.08 -1.54 -6.45
C GLU A 117 -3.37 -1.44 -5.11
N TRP A 118 -2.85 -2.57 -4.62
CA TRP A 118 -2.00 -2.55 -3.44
C TRP A 118 -0.58 -2.13 -3.80
N LYS A 119 -0.19 -0.98 -3.26
CA LYS A 119 1.16 -0.40 -3.38
C LYS A 119 1.83 -0.42 -2.03
N LEU A 120 3.15 -0.64 -2.01
CA LEU A 120 3.98 -0.54 -0.81
C LEU A 120 4.68 0.81 -0.65
N THR A 121 4.64 1.65 -1.68
CA THR A 121 5.22 3.00 -1.66
C THR A 121 4.39 4.00 -2.45
N GLY A 122 4.66 5.27 -2.24
CA GLY A 122 4.08 6.42 -2.94
C GLY A 122 3.06 7.16 -2.11
N LYS A 123 2.78 8.41 -2.50
CA LYS A 123 1.78 9.25 -1.86
C LYS A 123 0.37 8.73 -2.10
N ARG A 124 -0.47 8.74 -1.05
CA ARG A 124 -1.90 8.45 -1.16
C ARG A 124 -2.62 9.68 -1.74
N PRO A 125 -3.51 9.51 -2.73
CA PRO A 125 -4.29 10.62 -3.26
C PRO A 125 -5.37 11.04 -2.26
N GLU A 126 -5.75 12.32 -2.30
CA GLU A 126 -6.92 12.82 -1.57
C GLU A 126 -8.17 11.98 -1.90
N PRO A 127 -9.08 11.76 -0.95
CA PRO A 127 -9.12 12.35 0.40
C PRO A 127 -8.27 11.60 1.44
N LEU A 128 -7.51 10.57 1.02
CA LEU A 128 -6.50 9.99 1.90
C LEU A 128 -5.27 10.89 1.96
N SER A 129 -4.51 10.76 3.04
CA SER A 129 -3.24 11.47 3.24
C SER A 129 -2.13 10.51 3.64
N GLY A 130 -0.89 11.00 3.57
CA GLY A 130 0.33 10.22 3.84
C GLY A 130 0.77 9.36 2.67
N GLU A 131 1.59 8.35 2.98
CA GLU A 131 2.28 7.49 2.02
C GLU A 131 1.92 6.00 2.23
N TYR A 132 2.05 5.14 1.22
CA TYR A 132 1.70 3.71 1.36
C TYR A 132 2.71 2.92 2.20
N GLY A 133 3.99 3.31 2.17
CA GLY A 133 5.01 2.69 3.00
C GLY A 133 4.87 3.04 4.49
N GLY A 134 5.59 2.29 5.31
CA GLY A 134 5.67 2.49 6.74
C GLY A 134 6.44 3.75 7.12
N LEU A 135 6.21 4.16 8.37
CA LEU A 135 6.88 5.28 9.03
C LEU A 135 7.94 4.73 10.00
N VAL A 136 9.15 5.27 9.95
CA VAL A 136 10.16 5.05 10.99
C VAL A 136 10.51 6.39 11.63
N THR A 137 10.40 6.49 12.94
CA THR A 137 10.78 7.68 13.70
C THR A 137 12.04 7.44 14.53
N PHE A 138 12.78 8.51 14.79
CA PHE A 138 14.04 8.48 15.50
C PHE A 138 14.11 9.58 16.56
N ASP A 139 14.30 9.19 17.81
CA ASP A 139 14.57 10.11 18.92
C ASP A 139 16.04 10.03 19.34
N SER A 140 16.59 11.14 19.80
CA SER A 140 17.93 11.16 20.40
C SER A 140 17.87 10.67 21.85
N TYR A 141 18.81 9.80 22.21
CA TYR A 141 19.03 9.47 23.61
C TYR A 141 19.48 10.71 24.39
N PRO A 142 19.01 10.93 25.64
CA PRO A 142 19.40 12.09 26.43
C PRO A 142 20.92 12.29 26.50
N GLY A 143 21.37 13.50 26.18
CA GLY A 143 22.79 13.88 26.17
C GLY A 143 23.48 13.71 24.82
N VAL A 144 22.79 13.22 23.79
CA VAL A 144 23.29 13.16 22.41
C VAL A 144 22.98 14.47 21.68
N TYR A 145 24.03 15.15 21.21
CA TYR A 145 23.93 16.42 20.49
C TYR A 145 24.67 16.34 19.15
N ILE A 146 23.98 15.86 18.11
CA ILE A 146 24.49 15.77 16.74
C ILE A 146 23.48 16.36 15.75
N ASP A 147 23.93 16.68 14.54
CA ASP A 147 23.05 17.07 13.43
C ASP A 147 22.32 15.83 12.89
N ASP A 148 21.12 15.57 13.41
CA ASP A 148 20.29 14.39 13.12
C ASP A 148 20.00 14.18 11.62
N LYS A 149 19.89 15.27 10.85
CA LYS A 149 19.71 15.23 9.38
C LYS A 149 20.90 14.65 8.62
N GLN A 150 22.07 14.59 9.26
CA GLN A 150 23.26 14.01 8.65
C GLN A 150 23.46 12.53 9.00
N ILE A 151 22.56 11.93 9.80
CA ILE A 151 22.61 10.49 10.07
C ILE A 151 22.22 9.73 8.79
N GLU A 152 23.09 8.82 8.38
CA GLU A 152 22.91 7.93 7.24
C GLU A 152 22.39 6.58 7.74
N PHE A 153 21.15 6.27 7.39
CA PHE A 153 20.52 5.00 7.70
C PHE A 153 20.61 4.06 6.51
N THR A 154 21.04 2.82 6.76
CA THR A 154 20.99 1.73 5.77
C THR A 154 19.98 0.70 6.24
N PHE A 155 18.99 0.40 5.40
CA PHE A 155 18.00 -0.64 5.63
C PHE A 155 18.28 -1.80 4.68
N THR A 156 18.67 -2.95 5.22
CA THR A 156 18.91 -4.17 4.45
C THR A 156 17.76 -5.15 4.69
N PRO A 157 16.92 -5.46 3.68
CA PRO A 157 15.85 -6.43 3.83
C PRO A 157 16.41 -7.79 4.24
N LEU A 158 15.81 -8.41 5.27
CA LEU A 158 16.20 -9.74 5.75
C LEU A 158 15.30 -10.85 5.19
N THR A 159 14.09 -10.49 4.80
CA THR A 159 13.07 -11.37 4.23
C THR A 159 12.38 -10.66 3.07
N PRO A 160 11.61 -11.37 2.21
CA PRO A 160 10.70 -10.72 1.29
C PRO A 160 9.83 -9.67 1.99
N LEU A 161 9.45 -8.62 1.27
CA LEU A 161 8.54 -7.59 1.75
C LEU A 161 7.16 -8.18 2.04
N ILE A 162 6.27 -7.39 2.64
CA ILE A 162 4.96 -7.87 3.09
C ILE A 162 4.07 -8.39 1.95
N ASP A 163 4.28 -7.93 0.71
CA ASP A 163 3.59 -8.41 -0.49
C ASP A 163 4.25 -9.66 -1.12
N GLY A 164 5.33 -10.16 -0.51
CA GLY A 164 6.12 -11.30 -0.99
C GLY A 164 7.17 -10.93 -2.04
N SER A 165 7.27 -9.67 -2.45
CA SER A 165 8.31 -9.22 -3.38
C SER A 165 9.69 -9.15 -2.71
N THR A 166 10.75 -9.21 -3.51
CA THR A 166 12.12 -9.02 -3.02
C THR A 166 12.39 -7.54 -2.76
N GLY A 167 12.78 -7.21 -1.52
CA GLY A 167 13.19 -5.84 -1.17
C GLY A 167 14.57 -5.49 -1.69
N THR A 168 14.87 -4.19 -1.75
CA THR A 168 16.21 -3.66 -2.06
C THR A 168 16.79 -2.94 -0.85
N THR A 169 18.12 -2.87 -0.76
CA THR A 169 18.79 -2.07 0.26
C THR A 169 18.49 -0.59 0.05
N LEU A 170 18.06 0.10 1.11
CA LEU A 170 17.78 1.53 1.10
C LEU A 170 18.90 2.26 1.87
N GLN A 171 19.35 3.39 1.32
CA GLN A 171 20.25 4.31 2.00
C GLN A 171 19.56 5.67 2.09
N LEU A 172 19.28 6.13 3.30
CA LEU A 172 18.35 7.22 3.57
C LEU A 172 18.92 8.19 4.60
N LYS A 173 18.57 9.47 4.45
CA LYS A 173 18.73 10.51 5.47
C LYS A 173 17.36 11.05 5.79
N SER A 174 17.08 11.30 7.07
CA SER A 174 15.83 11.95 7.45
C SER A 174 15.85 13.42 7.01
N PRO A 175 14.89 13.90 6.19
CA PRO A 175 14.87 15.30 5.77
C PRO A 175 14.62 16.28 6.92
N ASP A 176 13.87 15.86 7.93
CA ASP A 176 13.53 16.66 9.11
C ASP A 176 14.37 16.29 10.35
N GLY A 177 15.13 15.20 10.29
CA GLY A 177 15.96 14.68 11.37
C GLY A 177 15.27 13.59 12.19
N TYR A 178 13.95 13.44 12.06
CA TYR A 178 13.13 12.61 12.96
C TYR A 178 12.34 11.54 12.24
N HIS A 179 11.98 11.73 10.97
CA HIS A 179 11.09 10.84 10.23
C HIS A 179 11.74 10.32 8.95
N LEU A 180 11.60 9.02 8.73
CA LEU A 180 11.71 8.37 7.43
C LEU A 180 10.35 7.81 7.06
N LYS A 181 9.76 8.35 6.00
CA LYS A 181 8.43 7.99 5.50
C LYS A 181 8.55 7.10 4.28
N ASP A 182 7.45 6.42 3.96
CA ASP A 182 7.29 5.64 2.74
C ASP A 182 8.30 4.49 2.61
N ILE A 183 8.67 3.88 3.73
CA ILE A 183 9.55 2.71 3.73
C ILE A 183 8.72 1.49 3.34
N PRO A 184 9.06 0.74 2.27
CA PRO A 184 8.35 -0.49 1.95
C PRO A 184 8.24 -1.41 3.18
N MET A 185 7.06 -1.96 3.42
CA MET A 185 6.83 -2.76 4.63
C MET A 185 7.57 -4.10 4.54
N GLY A 186 8.45 -4.35 5.51
CA GLY A 186 9.26 -5.57 5.59
C GLY A 186 10.06 -5.64 6.89
N ARG A 187 10.86 -6.69 7.03
CA ARG A 187 11.83 -6.84 8.13
C ARG A 187 13.23 -6.47 7.66
N TYR A 188 13.92 -5.62 8.42
CA TYR A 188 15.20 -5.04 8.02
C TYR A 188 16.28 -5.20 9.09
N GLU A 189 17.53 -5.42 8.68
CA GLU A 189 18.69 -5.02 9.49
C GLU A 189 18.96 -3.55 9.18
N VAL A 190 18.92 -2.71 10.23
CA VAL A 190 19.14 -1.27 10.16
C VAL A 190 20.48 -0.93 10.81
N THR A 191 21.30 -0.19 10.09
CA THR A 191 22.53 0.41 10.62
C THR A 191 22.50 1.91 10.41
N ALA A 192 23.06 2.68 11.34
CA ALA A 192 23.15 4.13 11.24
C ALA A 192 24.61 4.59 11.35
N ARG A 193 24.95 5.66 10.62
CA ARG A 193 26.25 6.32 10.69
C ARG A 193 26.12 7.83 10.75
N TYR A 194 26.99 8.47 11.52
CA TYR A 194 27.14 9.92 11.58
C TYR A 194 28.61 10.26 11.41
N GLN A 195 28.95 11.08 10.40
CA GLN A 195 30.33 11.47 10.08
C GLN A 195 31.30 10.26 9.98
N GLY A 196 30.82 9.15 9.41
CA GLY A 196 31.60 7.92 9.22
C GLY A 196 31.71 7.02 10.46
N LYS A 197 31.27 7.45 11.64
CA LYS A 197 31.20 6.64 12.86
C LYS A 197 29.83 5.98 13.01
N SER A 198 29.79 4.83 13.70
CA SER A 198 28.53 4.13 13.96
C SER A 198 27.65 4.91 14.94
N VAL A 199 26.36 4.94 14.64
CA VAL A 199 25.30 5.36 15.56
C VAL A 199 24.55 4.09 15.97
N LYS A 200 24.40 3.88 17.27
CA LYS A 200 23.73 2.70 17.80
C LYS A 200 22.23 2.99 17.95
N LEU A 201 21.39 1.99 17.73
CA LEU A 201 19.93 2.09 17.72
C LEU A 201 19.32 1.13 18.76
N ARG A 202 18.15 1.48 19.27
CA ARG A 202 17.28 0.58 20.03
C ARG A 202 15.80 0.92 19.78
N LYS A 203 14.90 0.09 20.31
CA LYS A 203 13.47 0.40 20.33
C LYS A 203 13.22 1.60 21.24
N TRP A 204 12.43 2.56 20.76
CA TRP A 204 12.06 3.75 21.51
C TRP A 204 11.43 3.41 22.86
N ASN A 205 11.80 4.17 23.90
CA ASN A 205 11.25 4.07 25.26
C ASN A 205 11.33 2.65 25.86
N THR A 206 12.49 2.02 25.72
CA THR A 206 12.82 0.73 26.33
C THR A 206 14.14 0.82 27.09
N ASP A 207 14.39 -0.16 27.97
CA ASP A 207 15.70 -0.35 28.62
C ASP A 207 16.62 -1.30 27.84
N ASP A 208 16.27 -1.58 26.58
CA ASP A 208 17.09 -2.44 25.72
C ASP A 208 18.46 -1.82 25.47
N THR A 209 19.46 -2.68 25.28
CA THR A 209 20.81 -2.26 24.91
C THR A 209 20.83 -1.68 23.50
N PHE A 210 21.55 -0.58 23.32
CA PHE A 210 21.83 0.02 22.01
C PHE A 210 22.70 -0.89 21.14
N GLN A 211 22.34 -1.04 19.86
CA GLN A 211 22.98 -1.97 18.91
C GLN A 211 23.42 -1.23 17.64
N GLU A 212 24.60 -1.55 17.12
CA GLU A 212 25.06 -1.00 15.82
C GLU A 212 24.26 -1.56 14.63
N LYS A 213 23.76 -2.79 14.80
CA LYS A 213 22.88 -3.50 13.87
C LYS A 213 21.57 -3.79 14.58
N PHE A 214 20.52 -3.12 14.18
CA PHE A 214 19.21 -3.25 14.79
C PHE A 214 18.26 -4.02 13.87
N ILE A 215 17.59 -5.03 14.39
CA ILE A 215 16.56 -5.75 13.62
C ILE A 215 15.24 -4.99 13.77
N LEU A 216 14.81 -4.36 12.70
CA LEU A 216 13.58 -3.59 12.63
C LEU A 216 12.42 -4.47 12.17
N ASP A 217 11.41 -4.55 13.02
CA ASP A 217 10.06 -4.94 12.66
C ASP A 217 9.13 -3.75 12.84
N PHE A 218 8.27 -3.49 11.86
CA PHE A 218 7.18 -2.54 12.02
C PHE A 218 6.12 -3.10 12.98
N GLU A 219 5.50 -2.23 13.75
CA GLU A 219 4.30 -2.52 14.50
C GLU A 219 3.07 -2.18 13.63
N PRO A 220 2.02 -3.02 13.63
CA PRO A 220 0.78 -2.69 12.92
C PRO A 220 0.12 -1.45 13.52
N GLU A 221 0.27 -1.26 14.83
CA GLU A 221 -0.16 -0.08 15.57
C GLU A 221 0.77 0.13 16.76
N ILE A 222 1.21 1.37 16.96
CA ILE A 222 1.72 1.84 18.24
C ILE A 222 0.62 2.76 18.78
N TYR A 223 -0.02 2.31 19.86
CA TYR A 223 -1.23 2.93 20.39
C TYR A 223 -1.08 4.45 20.57
N ALA A 224 -2.03 5.19 20.00
CA ALA A 224 -2.07 6.65 19.99
C ALA A 224 -0.87 7.37 19.33
N GLN A 225 -0.01 6.65 18.60
CA GLN A 225 1.14 7.22 17.89
C GLN A 225 0.97 7.09 16.37
N CYS A 226 0.89 5.86 15.86
CA CYS A 226 0.86 5.60 14.43
C CYS A 226 0.47 4.16 14.09
N ASP A 227 0.04 3.96 12.85
CA ASP A 227 -0.18 2.65 12.24
C ASP A 227 1.01 2.29 11.33
N ASN A 228 1.28 0.99 11.18
CA ASN A 228 2.31 0.43 10.30
C ASN A 228 3.67 1.15 10.43
N CYS A 229 4.12 1.34 11.67
CA CYS A 229 5.25 2.21 11.98
C CYS A 229 6.25 1.55 12.94
N ALA A 230 7.44 2.13 13.04
CA ALA A 230 8.41 1.80 14.06
C ALA A 230 8.98 3.07 14.67
N MET A 231 9.23 3.04 15.98
CA MET A 231 9.83 4.14 16.72
C MET A 231 11.14 3.66 17.32
N LEU A 232 12.23 4.33 16.99
CA LEU A 232 13.58 4.01 17.43
C LEU A 232 14.17 5.15 18.23
N GLU A 233 15.14 4.83 19.07
CA GLU A 233 16.02 5.79 19.71
C GLU A 233 17.45 5.53 19.26
N TYR A 234 18.23 6.59 19.09
CA TYR A 234 19.64 6.49 18.73
C TYR A 234 20.56 7.05 19.80
N ASN A 235 21.72 6.42 19.95
CA ASN A 235 22.80 6.90 20.79
C ASN A 235 24.09 6.99 19.97
N TYR A 236 24.86 8.05 20.24
CA TYR A 236 26.12 8.33 19.59
C TYR A 236 27.13 8.74 20.66
N GLU A 237 28.09 7.86 20.90
CA GLU A 237 29.21 8.07 21.81
C GLU A 237 30.40 8.57 20.97
N ASN A 238 30.89 9.78 21.28
CA ASN A 238 31.99 10.43 20.55
C ASN A 238 33.33 9.69 20.68
#